data_AF-A0A4R7W549-F1
#
_entry.id   AF-A0A4R7W549-F1
#
_cell.length_a   1.000
_cell.length_b   1.000
_cell.length_c   1.000
_cell.angle_alpha   90.00
_cell.angle_beta   90.00
_cell.angle_gamma   90.00
#
_symmetry.space_group_name_H-M   'P 1'
#
loop_
_entity.id
_entity.type
_entity.pdbx_description
1 polymer ?
#
loop_
_entity_poly.entity_id
_entity_poly.type
_entity_poly.pdbx_seq_one_letter_code
_entity_poly.pdbx_strand_id
1 'polypeptide(L)'
;MTGTFLVGHGAAAGMQTFVPATMTVHLYAGEGESIPAPNVIEILRYKGGQSVQSLTGGDPISNLFLTPLSQNQYETELGAVQPGEVVHFVGFDNPVGDSTGYTLCADVCDPQTGVHNCLGLFGVFGDDPELHLLVCLDEVVYEGTADQVTERENLPWETRPDHYDRINDLAGQIMAEVGYDSSSGEMTTYESTAAETLFDSLDYEDQAKLMTYEPVQRWSYVRHARTTLAALGEDDFRAFCAQQEEWVRDIYRRDPNGVGQYLD
;
A
#
# COMPACT_ATOMS: atom_id res chain seq x y z
N MET A 1 10.86 -10.96 -20.62
CA MET A 1 10.92 -11.79 -19.40
C MET A 1 9.51 -12.25 -19.11
N THR A 2 9.34 -13.47 -18.65
CA THR A 2 8.04 -14.05 -18.28
C THR A 2 8.15 -14.42 -16.82
N GLY A 3 7.88 -13.44 -15.97
CA GLY A 3 7.89 -13.58 -14.53
C GLY A 3 6.81 -12.70 -13.94
N THR A 4 6.33 -13.10 -12.77
CA THR A 4 5.26 -12.43 -12.03
C THR A 4 5.88 -11.48 -11.02
N PHE A 5 5.50 -10.20 -11.06
CA PHE A 5 5.92 -9.22 -10.07
C PHE A 5 4.91 -9.17 -8.93
N LEU A 6 5.42 -9.14 -7.71
CA LEU A 6 4.63 -8.96 -6.50
C LEU A 6 5.13 -7.70 -5.78
N VAL A 7 4.24 -6.73 -5.64
CA VAL A 7 4.55 -5.41 -5.10
C VAL A 7 3.74 -5.17 -3.82
N GLY A 8 4.44 -4.77 -2.77
CA GLY A 8 3.85 -4.59 -1.45
C GLY A 8 4.86 -4.00 -0.48
N HIS A 9 4.42 -3.71 0.74
CA HIS A 9 5.36 -3.60 1.83
C HIS A 9 5.78 -5.01 2.26
N GLY A 10 7.03 -5.18 2.68
CA GLY A 10 7.54 -6.47 3.13
C GLY A 10 8.43 -6.28 4.34
N ALA A 11 8.46 -7.28 5.20
CA ALA A 11 9.44 -7.37 6.28
C ALA A 11 9.84 -8.83 6.47
N ALA A 12 11.09 -9.07 6.91
CA ALA A 12 11.51 -10.41 7.26
C ALA A 12 10.76 -10.89 8.52
N ALA A 13 9.97 -11.97 8.44
CA ALA A 13 9.24 -12.49 9.60
C ALA A 13 10.14 -13.27 10.59
N GLY A 14 11.46 -13.32 10.37
CA GLY A 14 12.43 -14.00 11.22
C GLY A 14 12.39 -15.54 11.20
N MET A 15 11.46 -16.15 10.46
CA MET A 15 11.48 -17.58 10.14
C MET A 15 12.04 -17.78 8.73
N GLN A 16 12.81 -18.84 8.51
CA GLN A 16 13.26 -19.21 7.16
C GLN A 16 12.28 -20.20 6.51
N THR A 17 12.18 -20.12 5.20
CA THR A 17 11.56 -21.11 4.32
C THR A 17 12.51 -21.39 3.15
N PHE A 18 12.04 -22.02 2.09
CA PHE A 18 12.83 -22.33 0.90
C PHE A 18 12.07 -21.94 -0.38
N VAL A 19 12.80 -21.63 -1.44
CA VAL A 19 12.22 -21.35 -2.76
C VAL A 19 11.70 -22.66 -3.39
N PRO A 20 10.48 -22.70 -3.99
CA PRO A 20 9.99 -23.89 -4.69
C PRO A 20 10.95 -24.38 -5.79
N ALA A 21 11.07 -25.69 -5.98
CA ALA A 21 12.03 -26.33 -6.89
C ALA A 21 11.95 -25.84 -8.35
N THR A 22 10.75 -25.45 -8.79
CA THR A 22 10.46 -24.99 -10.15
C THR A 22 10.50 -23.47 -10.32
N MET A 23 10.82 -22.73 -9.25
CA MET A 23 10.74 -21.27 -9.20
C MET A 23 12.12 -20.63 -9.02
N THR A 24 12.31 -19.46 -9.60
CA THR A 24 13.36 -18.50 -9.25
C THR A 24 12.73 -17.27 -8.61
N VAL A 25 13.24 -16.85 -7.45
CA VAL A 25 12.81 -15.65 -6.75
C VAL A 25 13.84 -14.55 -6.93
N HIS A 26 13.42 -13.41 -7.45
CA HIS A 26 14.25 -12.23 -7.64
C HIS A 26 13.94 -11.18 -6.55
N LEU A 27 14.97 -10.79 -5.79
CA LEU A 27 14.89 -9.79 -4.73
C LEU A 27 15.56 -8.49 -5.20
N TYR A 28 14.92 -7.37 -4.90
CA TYR A 28 15.37 -6.03 -5.34
C TYR A 28 15.83 -5.12 -4.18
N ALA A 29 15.84 -5.65 -2.96
CA ALA A 29 16.52 -5.07 -1.81
C ALA A 29 17.52 -6.09 -1.26
N GLY A 30 18.56 -5.62 -0.56
CA GLY A 30 19.43 -6.48 0.24
C GLY A 30 18.76 -6.88 1.57
N GLU A 31 19.30 -7.90 2.24
CA GLU A 31 18.86 -8.28 3.58
C GLU A 31 19.02 -7.10 4.56
N GLY A 32 17.97 -6.77 5.30
CA GLY A 32 17.95 -5.62 6.19
C GLY A 32 17.69 -4.27 5.51
N GLU A 33 17.45 -4.25 4.18
CA GLU A 33 17.29 -3.01 3.42
C GLU A 33 15.85 -2.77 2.96
N SER A 34 15.44 -1.50 2.96
CA SER A 34 14.20 -1.07 2.32
C SER A 34 14.45 -0.79 0.83
N ILE A 35 13.46 -1.04 -0.02
CA ILE A 35 13.50 -0.63 -1.44
C ILE A 35 12.92 0.78 -1.60
N PRO A 36 13.68 1.78 -2.09
CA PRO A 36 13.11 3.10 -2.34
C PRO A 36 12.03 3.05 -3.42
N ALA A 37 10.92 3.74 -3.23
CA ALA A 37 9.83 3.81 -4.21
C ALA A 37 10.28 4.20 -5.64
N PRO A 38 11.23 5.14 -5.85
CA PRO A 38 11.77 5.41 -7.19
C PRO A 38 12.38 4.20 -7.88
N ASN A 39 13.00 3.28 -7.11
CA ASN A 39 13.59 2.06 -7.65
C ASN A 39 12.49 1.07 -8.07
N VAL A 40 11.42 0.94 -7.29
CA VAL A 40 10.26 0.11 -7.67
C VAL A 40 9.70 0.57 -9.02
N ILE A 41 9.49 1.88 -9.17
CA ILE A 41 9.01 2.48 -10.42
C ILE A 41 9.97 2.20 -11.58
N GLU A 42 11.28 2.32 -11.36
CA GLU A 42 12.27 2.07 -12.40
C GLU A 42 12.29 0.59 -12.84
N ILE A 43 12.20 -0.34 -11.89
CA ILE A 43 12.17 -1.78 -12.16
C ILE A 43 10.92 -2.15 -12.97
N LEU A 44 9.75 -1.64 -12.57
CA LEU A 44 8.50 -1.85 -13.31
C LEU A 44 8.57 -1.27 -14.72
N ARG A 45 9.14 -0.07 -14.90
CA ARG A 45 9.29 0.57 -16.23
C ARG A 45 10.19 -0.21 -17.18
N TYR A 46 11.19 -0.90 -16.67
CA TYR A 46 12.19 -1.61 -17.48
C TYR A 46 12.04 -3.13 -17.49
N LYS A 47 10.87 -3.65 -17.12
CA LYS A 47 10.52 -5.07 -17.21
C LYS A 47 11.40 -6.01 -16.37
N GLY A 48 11.76 -5.55 -15.18
CA GLY A 48 12.78 -6.22 -14.38
C GLY A 48 14.15 -5.64 -14.69
N GLY A 49 14.63 -4.79 -13.77
CA GLY A 49 16.03 -4.41 -13.74
C GLY A 49 16.92 -5.56 -13.25
N GLN A 50 18.19 -5.25 -13.00
CA GLN A 50 19.08 -6.20 -12.34
C GLN A 50 18.63 -6.39 -10.88
N SER A 51 18.22 -7.59 -10.53
CA SER A 51 17.93 -7.96 -9.14
C SER A 51 19.19 -7.87 -8.29
N VAL A 52 19.00 -7.55 -7.01
CA VAL A 52 20.09 -7.58 -6.01
C VAL A 52 20.49 -9.03 -5.76
N GLN A 53 19.50 -9.91 -5.65
CA GLN A 53 19.70 -11.33 -5.42
C GLN A 53 18.69 -12.15 -6.24
N SER A 54 19.13 -13.31 -6.73
CA SER A 54 18.25 -14.31 -7.34
C SER A 54 18.46 -15.64 -6.63
N LEU A 55 17.38 -16.21 -6.12
CA LEU A 55 17.35 -17.47 -5.39
C LEU A 55 16.60 -18.50 -6.24
N THR A 56 17.12 -19.71 -6.30
CA THR A 56 16.56 -20.81 -7.08
C THR A 56 15.99 -21.89 -6.19
N GLY A 57 15.25 -22.83 -6.78
CA GLY A 57 14.60 -23.91 -6.06
C GLY A 57 15.48 -24.65 -5.04
N GLY A 58 15.00 -24.71 -3.80
CA GLY A 58 15.68 -25.29 -2.65
C GLY A 58 16.56 -24.31 -1.87
N ASP A 59 16.86 -23.13 -2.42
CA ASP A 59 17.62 -22.11 -1.69
C ASP A 59 16.82 -21.60 -0.49
N PRO A 60 17.48 -21.37 0.67
CA PRO A 60 16.83 -20.79 1.82
C PRO A 60 16.47 -19.33 1.55
N ILE A 61 15.31 -18.91 2.04
CA ILE A 61 14.84 -17.53 1.96
C ILE A 61 14.15 -17.15 3.26
N SER A 62 14.33 -15.90 3.71
CA SER A 62 13.52 -15.36 4.80
C SER A 62 12.06 -15.44 4.42
N ASN A 63 11.22 -15.99 5.30
CA ASN A 63 9.79 -16.01 5.09
C ASN A 63 9.29 -14.57 5.28
N LEU A 64 9.07 -13.87 4.16
CA LEU A 64 8.65 -12.48 4.20
C LEU A 64 7.18 -12.40 4.53
N PHE A 65 6.81 -11.44 5.38
CA PHE A 65 5.44 -11.03 5.58
C PHE A 65 5.20 -9.77 4.75
N LEU A 66 4.24 -9.84 3.83
CA LEU A 66 3.91 -8.77 2.92
C LEU A 66 2.59 -8.13 3.33
N THR A 67 2.51 -6.80 3.33
CA THR A 67 1.30 -6.05 3.67
C THR A 67 0.83 -5.15 2.52
N PRO A 68 -0.46 -4.77 2.51
CA PRO A 68 -1.03 -3.93 1.48
C PRO A 68 -0.31 -2.60 1.28
N LEU A 69 -0.27 -2.14 0.03
CA LEU A 69 0.13 -0.77 -0.28
C LEU A 69 -0.96 0.21 0.15
N SER A 70 -0.55 1.47 0.35
CA SER A 70 -1.54 2.57 0.36
C SER A 70 -2.09 2.81 -1.05
N GLN A 71 -3.31 3.34 -1.15
CA GLN A 71 -3.95 3.69 -2.43
C GLN A 71 -3.03 4.56 -3.32
N ASN A 72 -2.45 5.62 -2.75
CA ASN A 72 -1.57 6.53 -3.49
C ASN A 72 -0.34 5.81 -4.05
N GLN A 73 0.25 4.90 -3.27
CA GLN A 73 1.42 4.15 -3.71
C GLN A 73 1.04 3.14 -4.79
N TYR A 74 -0.07 2.43 -4.62
CA TYR A 74 -0.62 1.54 -5.64
C TYR A 74 -0.83 2.27 -6.98
N GLU A 75 -1.50 3.43 -6.99
CA GLU A 75 -1.75 4.18 -8.21
C GLU A 75 -0.45 4.66 -8.87
N THR A 76 0.51 5.11 -8.06
CA THR A 76 1.83 5.56 -8.55
C THR A 76 2.60 4.42 -9.21
N GLU A 77 2.64 3.25 -8.58
CA GLU A 77 3.38 2.09 -9.07
C GLU A 77 2.66 1.40 -10.23
N LEU A 78 1.32 1.36 -10.22
CA LEU A 78 0.50 0.91 -11.33
C LEU A 78 0.78 1.71 -12.61
N GLY A 79 0.95 3.04 -12.49
CA GLY A 79 1.32 3.90 -13.61
C GLY A 79 2.70 3.60 -14.23
N ALA A 80 3.54 2.82 -13.55
CA ALA A 80 4.87 2.42 -14.02
C ALA A 80 4.87 1.08 -14.79
N VAL A 81 3.83 0.26 -14.62
CA VAL A 81 3.72 -1.09 -15.20
C VAL A 81 3.72 -1.04 -16.73
N GLN A 82 4.52 -1.89 -17.37
CA GLN A 82 4.57 -1.93 -18.83
C GLN A 82 3.51 -2.87 -19.42
N PRO A 83 3.05 -2.60 -20.65
CA PRO A 83 2.14 -3.50 -21.35
C PRO A 83 2.70 -4.93 -21.45
N GLY A 84 1.86 -5.91 -21.06
CA GLY A 84 2.14 -7.34 -21.13
C GLY A 84 2.86 -7.93 -19.90
N GLU A 85 3.05 -7.15 -18.84
CA GLU A 85 3.59 -7.64 -17.58
C GLU A 85 2.48 -8.16 -16.66
N VAL A 86 2.82 -9.18 -15.86
CA VAL A 86 1.96 -9.69 -14.80
C VAL A 86 2.48 -9.10 -13.50
N VAL A 87 1.71 -8.18 -12.91
CA VAL A 87 2.04 -7.51 -11.66
C VAL A 87 0.86 -7.70 -10.72
N HIS A 88 1.13 -8.14 -9.50
CA HIS A 88 0.17 -8.23 -8.42
C HIS A 88 0.55 -7.23 -7.34
N PHE A 89 -0.40 -6.38 -6.98
CA PHE A 89 -0.29 -5.45 -5.87
C PHE A 89 -1.00 -6.04 -4.65
N VAL A 90 -0.24 -6.22 -3.57
CA VAL A 90 -0.77 -6.73 -2.30
C VAL A 90 -1.88 -5.80 -1.81
N GLY A 91 -3.06 -6.35 -1.55
CA GLY A 91 -4.25 -5.60 -1.11
C GLY A 91 -5.13 -5.04 -2.23
N PHE A 92 -4.78 -5.25 -3.50
CA PHE A 92 -5.56 -4.73 -4.65
C PHE A 92 -5.96 -5.83 -5.64
N ASP A 93 -5.10 -6.83 -5.87
CA ASP A 93 -5.32 -7.86 -6.89
C ASP A 93 -5.66 -9.21 -6.28
N ASN A 94 -6.65 -9.93 -6.85
CA ASN A 94 -6.88 -11.35 -6.57
C ASN A 94 -5.77 -12.18 -7.27
N PRO A 95 -5.07 -13.13 -6.63
CA PRO A 95 -5.33 -13.83 -5.34
C PRO A 95 -4.80 -13.18 -4.06
N VAL A 96 -4.17 -12.02 -4.18
CA VAL A 96 -3.49 -11.30 -3.09
C VAL A 96 -4.37 -10.18 -2.48
N GLY A 97 -5.71 -10.29 -2.61
CA GLY A 97 -6.70 -9.24 -2.28
C GLY A 97 -6.80 -8.89 -0.78
N ASP A 98 -7.99 -8.51 -0.28
CA ASP A 98 -8.33 -7.88 1.02
C ASP A 98 -7.77 -8.49 2.34
N SER A 99 -6.83 -9.42 2.28
CA SER A 99 -6.04 -9.90 3.40
C SER A 99 -5.14 -8.80 3.98
N THR A 100 -5.03 -8.80 5.31
CA THR A 100 -4.20 -7.89 6.09
C THR A 100 -2.70 -8.17 5.94
N GLY A 101 -2.32 -9.28 5.30
CA GLY A 101 -0.95 -9.57 4.91
C GLY A 101 -0.72 -11.04 4.54
N TYR A 102 0.29 -11.29 3.72
CA TYR A 102 0.62 -12.60 3.18
C TYR A 102 2.05 -12.98 3.51
N THR A 103 2.27 -14.19 4.01
CA THR A 103 3.61 -14.77 4.09
C THR A 103 3.98 -15.48 2.80
N LEU A 104 5.27 -15.54 2.46
CA LEU A 104 5.75 -16.39 1.36
C LEU A 104 5.32 -17.86 1.56
N CYS A 105 5.42 -18.35 2.79
CA CYS A 105 5.04 -19.69 3.19
C CYS A 105 4.18 -19.64 4.46
N ALA A 106 2.92 -20.08 4.39
CA ALA A 106 1.97 -19.98 5.50
C ALA A 106 2.06 -21.14 6.52
N ASP A 107 2.77 -22.22 6.19
CA ASP A 107 2.87 -23.42 7.03
C ASP A 107 4.26 -24.08 6.92
N VAL A 108 4.50 -25.18 7.62
CA VAL A 108 5.72 -25.98 7.54
C VAL A 108 5.74 -26.79 6.24
N CYS A 109 6.44 -26.28 5.24
CA CYS A 109 6.74 -27.03 4.01
C CYS A 109 8.06 -27.80 4.15
N ASP A 110 8.17 -28.98 3.53
CA ASP A 110 9.39 -29.79 3.55
C ASP A 110 10.30 -29.41 2.37
N PRO A 111 11.51 -28.88 2.61
CA PRO A 111 12.46 -28.50 1.56
C PRO A 111 12.84 -29.66 0.63
N GLN A 112 12.72 -30.92 1.07
CA GLN A 112 13.02 -32.08 0.21
C GLN A 112 12.01 -32.26 -0.92
N THR A 113 10.76 -31.83 -0.70
CA THR A 113 9.74 -31.91 -1.74
C THR A 113 9.87 -30.78 -2.75
N GLY A 114 10.40 -29.63 -2.33
CA GLY A 114 10.52 -28.45 -3.19
C GLY A 114 9.17 -27.87 -3.60
N VAL A 115 8.05 -28.33 -3.04
CA VAL A 115 6.70 -27.94 -3.43
C VAL A 115 6.02 -27.24 -2.26
N HIS A 116 5.45 -26.07 -2.54
CA HIS A 116 4.64 -25.32 -1.59
C HIS A 116 3.16 -25.54 -1.92
N ASN A 117 2.50 -26.42 -1.17
CA ASN A 117 1.03 -26.57 -1.25
C ASN A 117 0.32 -25.76 -0.15
N CYS A 118 1.04 -24.86 0.53
CA CYS A 118 0.51 -24.03 1.59
C CYS A 118 -0.35 -22.89 1.03
N LEU A 119 -1.14 -22.24 1.87
CA LEU A 119 -1.92 -21.04 1.50
C LEU A 119 -1.06 -19.77 1.42
N GLY A 120 0.28 -19.89 1.46
CA GLY A 120 1.21 -18.77 1.29
C GLY A 120 1.44 -18.41 -0.17
N LEU A 121 2.15 -17.31 -0.41
CA LEU A 121 2.36 -16.79 -1.77
C LEU A 121 3.08 -17.78 -2.69
N PHE A 122 3.97 -18.63 -2.15
CA PHE A 122 4.58 -19.70 -2.94
C PHE A 122 3.62 -20.79 -3.39
N GLY A 123 2.53 -21.05 -2.65
CA GLY A 123 1.48 -21.95 -3.12
C GLY A 123 0.52 -21.28 -4.09
N VAL A 124 0.26 -19.99 -3.88
CA VAL A 124 -0.59 -19.17 -4.77
C VAL A 124 0.04 -19.01 -6.16
N PHE A 125 1.35 -18.75 -6.21
CA PHE A 125 2.15 -18.56 -7.43
C PHE A 125 2.96 -19.81 -7.79
N GLY A 126 2.55 -20.99 -7.32
CA GLY A 126 3.35 -22.22 -7.46
C GLY A 126 3.64 -22.65 -8.92
N ASP A 127 2.81 -22.19 -9.86
CA ASP A 127 2.96 -22.44 -11.30
C ASP A 127 3.84 -21.40 -12.01
N ASP A 128 4.24 -20.32 -11.33
CA ASP A 128 5.09 -19.26 -11.88
C ASP A 128 6.58 -19.65 -11.80
N PRO A 129 7.31 -19.68 -12.93
CA PRO A 129 8.72 -20.06 -12.93
C PRO A 129 9.65 -18.96 -12.39
N GLU A 130 9.21 -17.71 -12.42
CA GLU A 130 9.94 -16.53 -11.96
C GLU A 130 9.00 -15.65 -11.12
N LEU A 131 9.38 -15.38 -9.87
CA LEU A 131 8.67 -14.48 -8.97
C LEU A 131 9.59 -13.32 -8.58
N HIS A 132 9.16 -12.10 -8.88
CA HIS A 132 9.90 -10.87 -8.61
C HIS A 132 9.29 -10.16 -7.41
N LEU A 133 10.04 -10.08 -6.31
CA LEU A 133 9.57 -9.47 -5.06
C LEU A 133 10.07 -8.02 -4.97
N LEU A 134 9.16 -7.08 -5.18
CA LEU A 134 9.37 -5.64 -5.06
C LEU A 134 8.89 -5.17 -3.69
N VAL A 135 9.62 -5.59 -2.65
CA VAL A 135 9.27 -5.36 -1.25
C VAL A 135 10.51 -5.00 -0.44
N CYS A 136 10.32 -4.34 0.70
CA CYS A 136 11.38 -4.16 1.69
C CYS A 136 11.78 -5.53 2.29
N LEU A 137 13.06 -5.66 2.63
CA LEU A 137 13.62 -6.78 3.36
C LEU A 137 14.24 -6.31 4.67
N ASP A 138 13.78 -5.17 5.20
CA ASP A 138 14.24 -4.71 6.49
C ASP A 138 13.99 -5.79 7.55
N GLU A 139 15.02 -6.01 8.37
CA GLU A 139 14.81 -6.74 9.60
C GLU A 139 13.87 -5.87 10.42
N VAL A 140 12.83 -6.50 10.96
CA VAL A 140 12.15 -5.89 12.10
C VAL A 140 13.17 -5.85 13.23
N VAL A 141 13.93 -4.74 13.33
CA VAL A 141 14.97 -4.55 14.37
C VAL A 141 14.25 -4.54 15.71
N TYR A 142 14.25 -5.68 16.36
CA TYR A 142 13.75 -5.86 17.72
C TYR A 142 14.82 -5.36 18.70
N GLU A 143 14.78 -4.07 19.07
CA GLU A 143 15.41 -3.60 20.30
C GLU A 143 14.53 -3.98 21.51
N GLY A 144 14.37 -5.29 21.76
CA GLY A 144 13.43 -5.80 22.75
C GLY A 144 14.06 -6.64 23.84
N THR A 145 14.12 -6.09 25.05
CA THR A 145 14.25 -6.86 26.30
C THR A 145 13.19 -7.96 26.39
N ALA A 146 13.46 -9.04 27.12
CA ALA A 146 12.65 -10.28 27.20
C ALA A 146 11.13 -10.12 27.47
N ASP A 147 10.65 -8.94 27.89
CA ASP A 147 9.22 -8.61 28.00
C ASP A 147 8.52 -8.42 26.63
N GLN A 148 9.25 -8.23 25.52
CA GLN A 148 8.67 -8.06 24.19
C GLN A 148 8.42 -9.35 23.40
N VAL A 149 8.95 -10.49 23.86
CA VAL A 149 8.60 -11.80 23.26
C VAL A 149 7.11 -12.12 23.53
N THR A 150 6.57 -11.64 24.65
CA THR A 150 5.13 -11.60 24.95
C THR A 150 4.35 -10.54 24.16
N GLU A 151 5.00 -9.51 23.62
CA GLU A 151 4.37 -8.56 22.67
C GLU A 151 4.32 -9.11 21.23
N ARG A 152 5.03 -10.17 20.90
CA ARG A 152 4.88 -10.80 19.57
C ARG A 152 3.66 -11.71 19.50
N GLU A 153 3.24 -12.27 20.62
CA GLU A 153 1.89 -12.84 20.80
C GLU A 153 0.84 -11.72 21.02
N ASN A 154 1.26 -10.45 21.14
CA ASN A 154 0.41 -9.26 21.30
C ASN A 154 0.88 -8.09 20.40
N LEU A 155 1.11 -8.33 19.11
CA LEU A 155 1.52 -7.23 18.21
C LEU A 155 0.41 -6.16 18.28
N PRO A 156 0.72 -4.88 18.58
CA PRO A 156 -0.32 -3.87 18.83
C PRO A 156 -1.30 -3.67 17.66
N TRP A 157 -0.89 -4.04 16.44
CA TRP A 157 -1.71 -3.97 15.23
C TRP A 157 -2.37 -5.30 14.82
N GLU A 158 -1.93 -6.46 15.33
CA GLU A 158 -2.65 -7.75 15.15
C GLU A 158 -3.63 -8.05 16.29
N THR A 159 -3.55 -7.35 17.43
CA THR A 159 -4.42 -7.58 18.59
C THR A 159 -5.38 -6.43 18.92
N ARG A 160 -5.50 -5.41 18.07
CA ARG A 160 -6.50 -4.36 18.28
C ARG A 160 -7.48 -4.27 17.11
N PRO A 161 -8.52 -5.13 17.09
CA PRO A 161 -9.80 -4.78 16.45
C PRO A 161 -10.12 -3.29 16.70
N ASP A 162 -9.86 -2.83 17.92
CA ASP A 162 -10.00 -1.44 18.36
C ASP A 162 -9.33 -0.37 17.48
N HIS A 163 -8.18 -0.62 16.81
CA HIS A 163 -7.55 0.42 15.96
C HIS A 163 -8.19 0.48 14.58
N TYR A 164 -8.42 -0.67 13.95
CA TYR A 164 -9.14 -0.73 12.67
C TYR A 164 -10.59 -0.24 12.83
N ASP A 165 -11.27 -0.68 13.88
CA ASP A 165 -12.61 -0.22 14.24
C ASP A 165 -12.60 1.28 14.56
N ARG A 166 -11.58 1.79 15.26
CA ARG A 166 -11.39 3.23 15.47
C ARG A 166 -11.21 3.99 14.16
N ILE A 167 -10.39 3.50 13.23
CA ILE A 167 -10.18 4.18 11.94
C ILE A 167 -11.47 4.16 11.11
N ASN A 168 -12.20 3.04 11.09
CA ASN A 168 -13.53 2.96 10.47
C ASN A 168 -14.52 3.93 11.11
N ASP A 169 -14.55 4.02 12.44
CA ASP A 169 -15.40 4.95 13.17
C ASP A 169 -15.04 6.41 12.90
N LEU A 170 -13.75 6.72 12.80
CA LEU A 170 -13.26 8.05 12.45
C LEU A 170 -13.62 8.41 11.00
N ALA A 171 -13.43 7.48 10.06
CA ALA A 171 -13.85 7.66 8.67
C ALA A 171 -15.36 7.86 8.58
N GLY A 172 -16.14 7.06 9.32
CA GLY A 172 -17.59 7.19 9.44
C GLY A 172 -18.03 8.55 9.99
N GLN A 173 -17.34 9.06 11.01
CA GLN A 173 -17.58 10.40 11.56
C GLN A 173 -17.29 11.49 10.52
N ILE A 174 -16.13 11.45 9.84
CA ILE A 174 -15.80 12.43 8.79
C ILE A 174 -16.84 12.37 7.67
N MET A 175 -17.16 11.17 7.18
CA MET A 175 -18.16 10.95 6.13
C MET A 175 -19.55 11.47 6.53
N ALA A 176 -19.96 11.28 7.78
CA ALA A 176 -21.22 11.81 8.30
C ALA A 176 -21.22 13.35 8.34
N GLU A 177 -20.12 13.96 8.79
CA GLU A 177 -19.97 15.41 8.90
C GLU A 177 -19.94 16.13 7.53
N VAL A 178 -19.49 15.45 6.47
CA VAL A 178 -19.52 15.96 5.08
C VAL A 178 -20.81 15.57 4.34
N GLY A 179 -21.69 14.82 5.01
CA GLY A 179 -22.92 14.25 4.46
C GLY A 179 -22.66 13.41 3.22
N TYR A 180 -21.72 12.47 3.33
CA TYR A 180 -21.44 11.47 2.30
C TYR A 180 -22.60 10.48 2.19
N ASP A 181 -23.13 10.30 0.99
CA ASP A 181 -24.16 9.31 0.68
C ASP A 181 -23.52 8.11 -0.03
N SER A 182 -23.43 6.98 0.66
CA SER A 182 -22.82 5.76 0.13
C SER A 182 -23.54 5.17 -1.10
N SER A 183 -24.79 5.56 -1.36
CA SER A 183 -25.55 5.06 -2.52
C SER A 183 -25.23 5.82 -3.81
N SER A 184 -24.92 7.11 -3.69
CA SER A 184 -24.57 7.98 -4.81
C SER A 184 -23.06 8.24 -4.92
N GLY A 185 -22.30 8.05 -3.84
CA GLY A 185 -20.88 8.38 -3.76
C GLY A 185 -20.62 9.90 -3.69
N GLU A 186 -21.65 10.69 -3.42
CA GLU A 186 -21.62 12.15 -3.39
C GLU A 186 -21.51 12.69 -1.96
N MET A 187 -20.96 13.90 -1.81
CA MET A 187 -20.93 14.64 -0.55
C MET A 187 -21.79 15.88 -0.63
N THR A 188 -22.55 16.16 0.42
CA THR A 188 -23.37 17.37 0.49
C THR A 188 -22.55 18.65 0.72
N THR A 189 -21.41 18.54 1.39
CA THR A 189 -20.49 19.65 1.63
C THR A 189 -19.06 19.18 1.70
N TYR A 190 -18.13 20.02 1.25
CA TYR A 190 -16.69 19.86 1.52
C TYR A 190 -16.22 20.82 2.62
N GLU A 191 -17.07 21.74 3.07
CA GLU A 191 -16.83 22.67 4.17
C GLU A 191 -17.44 22.08 5.45
N SER A 192 -16.62 21.42 6.27
CA SER A 192 -17.04 20.96 7.60
C SER A 192 -15.95 21.20 8.63
N THR A 193 -16.10 22.24 9.44
CA THR A 193 -15.17 22.56 10.53
C THR A 193 -15.03 21.42 11.53
N ALA A 194 -16.08 20.62 11.74
CA ALA A 194 -16.03 19.46 12.62
C ALA A 194 -15.15 18.35 12.04
N ALA A 195 -15.32 18.02 10.75
CA ALA A 195 -14.46 17.06 10.06
C ALA A 195 -13.00 17.53 10.02
N GLU A 196 -12.76 18.81 9.72
CA GLU A 196 -11.42 19.40 9.72
C GLU A 196 -10.76 19.31 11.10
N THR A 197 -11.46 19.73 12.15
CA THR A 197 -10.97 19.68 13.53
C THR A 197 -10.66 18.25 13.96
N LEU A 198 -11.52 17.30 13.60
CA LEU A 198 -11.31 15.89 13.89
C LEU A 198 -10.04 15.41 13.19
N PHE A 199 -9.95 15.57 11.87
CA PHE A 199 -8.81 15.10 11.07
C PHE A 199 -7.48 15.73 11.53
N ASP A 200 -7.45 17.04 11.78
CA ASP A 200 -6.23 17.76 12.21
C ASP A 200 -5.80 17.44 13.64
N SER A 201 -6.71 16.93 14.47
CA SER A 201 -6.38 16.51 15.84
C SER A 201 -5.69 15.15 15.90
N LEU A 202 -5.75 14.38 14.82
CA LEU A 202 -5.13 13.06 14.71
C LEU A 202 -3.63 13.17 14.46
N ASP A 203 -2.89 12.13 14.83
CA ASP A 203 -1.50 12.02 14.42
C ASP A 203 -1.37 11.70 12.92
N TYR A 204 -0.14 11.82 12.42
CA TYR A 204 0.15 11.60 11.00
C TYR A 204 -0.19 10.16 10.55
N GLU A 205 -0.05 9.17 11.43
CA GLU A 205 -0.32 7.77 11.10
C GLU A 205 -1.82 7.55 10.87
N ASP A 206 -2.65 7.99 11.81
CA ASP A 206 -4.11 7.92 11.71
C ASP A 206 -4.63 8.72 10.50
N GLN A 207 -4.06 9.90 10.22
CA GLN A 207 -4.38 10.68 9.01
C GLN A 207 -4.05 9.90 7.74
N ALA A 208 -2.86 9.30 7.65
CA ALA A 208 -2.46 8.50 6.50
C ALA A 208 -3.37 7.28 6.28
N LYS A 209 -3.81 6.62 7.36
CA LYS A 209 -4.78 5.52 7.30
C LYS A 209 -6.16 6.00 6.85
N LEU A 210 -6.63 7.14 7.33
CA LEU A 210 -7.90 7.72 6.87
C LEU A 210 -7.87 8.08 5.37
N MET A 211 -6.72 8.47 4.85
CA MET A 211 -6.54 8.77 3.42
C MET A 211 -6.63 7.54 2.51
N THR A 212 -6.74 6.31 3.05
CA THR A 212 -7.05 5.12 2.24
C THR A 212 -8.55 4.97 1.98
N TYR A 213 -9.41 5.70 2.68
CA TYR A 213 -10.85 5.73 2.43
C TYR A 213 -11.11 6.77 1.35
N GLU A 214 -11.46 6.30 0.17
CA GLU A 214 -11.63 7.13 -1.03
C GLU A 214 -12.50 8.38 -0.81
N PRO A 215 -13.64 8.33 -0.07
CA PRO A 215 -14.39 9.55 0.25
C PRO A 215 -13.60 10.52 1.15
N VAL A 216 -12.93 10.03 2.19
CA VAL A 216 -12.13 10.88 3.08
C VAL A 216 -10.95 11.50 2.32
N GLN A 217 -10.34 10.75 1.42
CA GLN A 217 -9.29 11.20 0.53
C GLN A 217 -9.77 12.33 -0.38
N ARG A 218 -10.90 12.16 -1.11
CA ARG A 218 -11.51 13.21 -1.94
C ARG A 218 -11.77 14.48 -1.13
N TRP A 219 -12.39 14.34 0.05
CA TRP A 219 -12.68 15.47 0.93
C TRP A 219 -11.41 16.22 1.35
N SER A 220 -10.39 15.49 1.77
CA SER A 220 -9.10 16.05 2.22
C SER A 220 -8.38 16.80 1.09
N TYR A 221 -8.41 16.29 -0.15
CA TYR A 221 -7.85 16.99 -1.31
C TYR A 221 -8.56 18.32 -1.60
N VAL A 222 -9.90 18.34 -1.58
CA VAL A 222 -10.67 19.59 -1.77
C VAL A 222 -10.40 20.58 -0.65
N ARG A 223 -10.36 20.11 0.60
CA ARG A 223 -9.99 20.91 1.78
C ARG A 223 -8.61 21.56 1.58
N HIS A 224 -7.60 20.76 1.24
CA HIS A 224 -6.25 21.26 1.01
C HIS A 224 -6.21 22.30 -0.11
N ALA A 225 -6.88 22.03 -1.23
CA ALA A 225 -6.99 22.96 -2.34
C ALA A 225 -7.57 24.32 -1.92
N ARG A 226 -8.58 24.33 -1.05
CA ARG A 226 -9.17 25.57 -0.52
C ARG A 226 -8.23 26.31 0.41
N THR A 227 -7.51 25.61 1.30
CA THR A 227 -6.48 26.24 2.14
C THR A 227 -5.38 26.87 1.28
N THR A 228 -4.98 26.18 0.21
CA THR A 228 -3.98 26.68 -0.75
C THR A 228 -4.49 27.89 -1.53
N LEU A 229 -5.73 27.88 -2.01
CA LEU A 229 -6.37 29.05 -2.65
C LEU A 229 -6.39 30.26 -1.71
N ALA A 230 -6.78 30.06 -0.44
CA ALA A 230 -6.81 31.14 0.55
C ALA A 230 -5.42 31.72 0.84
N ALA A 231 -4.36 30.90 0.75
CA ALA A 231 -2.99 31.32 0.99
C ALA A 231 -2.33 32.01 -0.22
N LEU A 232 -2.59 31.52 -1.43
CA LEU A 232 -1.93 31.97 -2.66
C LEU A 232 -2.70 33.08 -3.39
N GLY A 233 -4.02 33.14 -3.24
CA GLY A 233 -4.88 33.94 -4.10
C GLY A 233 -5.16 33.26 -5.46
N GLU A 234 -6.08 33.82 -6.23
CA GLU A 234 -6.66 33.15 -7.41
C GLU A 234 -5.64 32.83 -8.52
N ASP A 235 -4.79 33.81 -8.89
CA ASP A 235 -3.86 33.67 -10.02
C ASP A 235 -2.82 32.57 -9.77
N ASP A 236 -2.20 32.58 -8.59
CA ASP A 236 -1.21 31.58 -8.19
C ASP A 236 -1.87 30.20 -7.94
N PHE A 237 -3.13 30.18 -7.50
CA PHE A 237 -3.87 28.93 -7.36
C PHE A 237 -4.21 28.27 -8.70
N ARG A 238 -4.54 29.04 -9.76
CA ARG A 238 -4.70 28.48 -11.12
C ARG A 238 -3.42 27.81 -11.59
N ALA A 239 -2.27 28.44 -11.35
CA ALA A 239 -0.97 27.85 -11.68
C ALA A 239 -0.66 26.58 -10.86
N PHE A 240 -1.08 26.55 -9.59
CA PHE A 240 -1.00 25.36 -8.74
C PHE A 240 -1.87 24.21 -9.29
N CYS A 241 -3.12 24.50 -9.65
CA CYS A 241 -4.07 23.55 -10.22
C CYS A 241 -3.60 22.96 -11.55
N ALA A 242 -2.96 23.76 -12.40
CA ALA A 242 -2.41 23.31 -13.68
C ALA A 242 -1.25 22.31 -13.54
N GLN A 243 -0.61 22.24 -12.36
CA GLN A 243 0.46 21.30 -12.04
C GLN A 243 -0.05 20.00 -11.40
N GLN A 244 -1.34 19.94 -11.04
CA GLN A 244 -1.92 18.75 -10.43
C GLN A 244 -2.21 17.68 -11.49
N GLU A 245 -2.16 16.41 -11.06
CA GLU A 245 -2.53 15.28 -11.90
C GLU A 245 -4.02 15.32 -12.25
N GLU A 246 -4.40 14.73 -13.39
CA GLU A 246 -5.77 14.87 -13.92
C GLU A 246 -6.84 14.31 -12.97
N TRP A 247 -6.53 13.23 -12.24
CA TRP A 247 -7.47 12.65 -11.27
C TRP A 247 -7.68 13.56 -10.05
N VAL A 248 -6.65 14.30 -9.61
CA VAL A 248 -6.78 15.32 -8.56
C VAL A 248 -7.63 16.48 -9.06
N ARG A 249 -7.43 16.90 -10.32
CA ARG A 249 -8.27 17.92 -10.96
C ARG A 249 -9.72 17.44 -11.08
N ASP A 250 -9.96 16.17 -11.36
CA ASP A 250 -11.30 15.57 -11.36
C ASP A 250 -11.96 15.64 -9.98
N ILE A 251 -11.21 15.41 -8.90
CA ILE A 251 -11.72 15.61 -7.53
C ILE A 251 -12.12 17.07 -7.32
N TYR A 252 -11.28 18.03 -7.75
CA TYR A 252 -11.58 19.46 -7.62
C TYR A 252 -12.82 19.88 -8.41
N ARG A 253 -13.08 19.29 -9.59
CA ARG A 253 -14.32 19.55 -10.38
C ARG A 253 -15.60 19.16 -9.64
N ARG A 254 -15.51 18.20 -8.72
CA ARG A 254 -16.66 17.69 -7.94
C ARG A 254 -16.99 18.54 -6.73
N ASP A 255 -16.23 19.60 -6.45
CA ASP A 255 -16.59 20.57 -5.42
C ASP A 255 -17.66 21.55 -5.98
N PRO A 256 -18.95 21.38 -5.65
CA PRO A 256 -20.04 22.12 -6.29
C PRO A 256 -20.01 23.62 -5.99
N ASN A 257 -19.25 24.05 -4.97
CA ASN A 257 -19.24 25.43 -4.47
C ASN A 257 -17.84 26.04 -4.35
N GLY A 258 -16.78 25.40 -4.87
CA GLY A 258 -15.41 25.83 -4.56
C GLY A 258 -14.41 25.73 -5.69
N VAL A 259 -13.38 24.89 -5.53
CA VAL A 259 -12.11 25.04 -6.25
C VAL A 259 -12.14 24.66 -7.73
N GLY A 260 -13.18 23.94 -8.17
CA GLY A 260 -13.31 23.49 -9.56
C GLY A 260 -13.34 24.60 -10.61
N GLN A 261 -13.82 25.80 -10.26
CA GLN A 261 -13.88 26.95 -11.18
C GLN A 261 -12.51 27.53 -11.57
N TYR A 262 -11.44 27.11 -10.90
CA TYR A 262 -10.07 27.56 -11.15
C TYR A 262 -9.27 26.59 -12.03
N LEU A 263 -9.93 25.57 -12.59
CA LEU A 263 -9.31 24.57 -13.45
C LEU A 263 -9.29 24.96 -14.94
N ASP A 264 -10.06 25.97 -15.32
CA ASP A 264 -10.24 26.51 -16.68
C ASP A 264 -9.38 27.76 -16.96
#